data_AF-A0A0R3NUM9-F1
#
_entry.id   AF-A0A0R3NUM9-F1
#
_cell.length_a   1.000
_cell.length_b   1.000
_cell.length_c   1.000
_cell.angle_alpha   90.00
_cell.angle_beta   90.00
_cell.angle_gamma   90.00
#
_symmetry.space_group_name_H-M   'P 1'
#
loop_
_entity.id
_entity.type
_entity.pdbx_description
1 polymer ?
#
loop_
_entity_poly.entity_id
_entity_poly.type
_entity_poly.pdbx_seq_one_letter_code
_entity_poly.pdbx_strand_id
1 'polypeptide(L)' 'MDSKTFVLLLLVACLCVACCVAAPQGCNGGLYARNGNIVIDLHNLNGLFDCVERQHQRRG' A
#
# COMPACT_ATOMS: atom_id res chain seq x y z
N MET A 1 6.45 -9.65 32.18
CA MET A 1 5.73 -8.98 31.09
C MET A 1 4.26 -9.33 31.23
N ASP A 2 3.43 -8.36 31.56
CA ASP A 2 1.99 -8.55 31.69
C ASP A 2 1.39 -9.11 30.39
N SER A 3 0.53 -10.13 30.52
CA SER A 3 -0.09 -10.85 29.40
C SER A 3 -0.78 -9.90 28.40
N LYS A 4 -1.38 -8.82 28.89
CA LYS A 4 -2.00 -7.77 28.07
C LYS A 4 -0.99 -7.03 27.18
N THR A 5 0.20 -6.73 27.71
CA THR A 5 1.26 -6.02 26.97
C THR A 5 1.83 -6.89 25.86
N PHE A 6 1.97 -8.19 26.10
CA PHE A 6 2.43 -9.14 25.08
C PHE A 6 1.43 -9.25 23.92
N VAL A 7 0.14 -9.38 24.22
CA VAL A 7 -0.93 -9.45 23.20
C VAL A 7 -0.99 -8.15 22.38
N LEU A 8 -0.83 -7.00 23.02
CA LEU A 8 -0.84 -5.70 22.34
C LEU A 8 0.36 -5.54 21.39
N LEU A 9 1.56 -5.94 21.81
CA LEU A 9 2.74 -5.95 20.95
C LEU A 9 2.60 -6.91 19.76
N LEU A 10 2.00 -8.08 19.98
CA LEU A 10 1.73 -9.05 18.90
C LEU A 10 0.75 -8.48 17.86
N LEU A 11 -0.32 -7.82 18.31
CA LEU A 11 -1.29 -7.18 17.41
C LEU A 11 -0.64 -6.06 16.59
N VAL A 12 0.14 -5.18 17.22
CA VAL A 12 0.84 -4.10 16.51
C VAL A 12 1.80 -4.66 15.47
N ALA A 13 2.55 -5.72 15.79
CA ALA A 13 3.43 -6.38 14.84
C ALA A 13 2.65 -6.96 13.64
N CYS A 14 1.54 -7.64 13.89
CA CYS A 14 0.67 -8.17 12.83
C CYS A 14 0.08 -7.06 11.95
N LEU A 15 -0.35 -5.94 12.52
CA LEU A 15 -0.84 -4.78 11.79
C LEU A 15 0.25 -4.16 10.91
N CYS A 16 1.47 -3.99 11.42
CA CYS A 16 2.60 -3.48 10.63
C CYS A 16 2.90 -4.38 9.43
N VAL A 17 2.98 -5.70 9.64
CA VAL A 17 3.23 -6.68 8.56
C VAL A 17 2.09 -6.67 7.55
N ALA A 18 0.84 -6.65 8.00
CA ALA A 18 -0.33 -6.59 7.12
C ALA A 18 -0.35 -5.31 6.28
N CYS A 19 -0.01 -4.16 6.85
CA CYS A 19 0.09 -2.90 6.10
C CYS A 19 1.20 -2.95 5.03
N CYS A 20 2.34 -3.55 5.33
CA CYS A 20 3.43 -3.69 4.36
C CYS A 20 3.09 -4.66 3.21
N VAL A 21 2.35 -5.72 3.49
CA VAL A 21 1.93 -6.71 2.46
C VAL A 21 0.72 -6.23 1.66
N ALA A 22 -0.19 -5.48 2.28
CA ALA A 22 -1.40 -4.99 1.62
C ALA A 22 -1.17 -3.72 0.79
N ALA A 23 -0.13 -2.93 1.11
CA ALA A 23 0.23 -1.75 0.32
C ALA A 23 0.61 -2.19 -1.11
N PRO A 24 -0.07 -1.69 -2.15
CA PRO A 24 0.30 -1.91 -3.54
C PRO A 24 1.69 -1.32 -3.79
N GLN A 25 2.75 -2.12 -3.57
CA GLN A 25 4.13 -1.67 -3.80
C GLN A 25 4.48 -1.55 -5.29
N GLY A 26 3.52 -1.82 -6.19
CA GLY A 26 3.79 -2.04 -7.61
C GLY A 26 3.19 -1.01 -8.58
N CYS A 27 2.24 -0.19 -8.15
CA CYS A 27 1.52 0.71 -9.04
C CYS A 27 1.97 2.15 -8.84
N ASN A 28 3.23 2.43 -9.21
CA ASN A 28 3.86 3.75 -9.09
C ASN A 28 3.74 4.59 -10.37
N GLY A 29 2.88 4.18 -11.31
CA GLY A 29 2.61 4.93 -12.53
C GLY A 29 1.74 6.14 -12.22
N GLY A 30 2.08 7.32 -12.71
CA GLY A 30 1.13 8.43 -12.77
C GLY A 30 0.81 9.18 -11.47
N LEU A 31 1.10 8.66 -10.27
CA LEU A 31 0.95 9.43 -9.02
C LEU A 31 2.23 9.36 -8.18
N TYR A 32 2.84 10.51 -7.95
CA TYR A 32 3.98 10.62 -7.04
C TYR A 32 3.90 11.89 -6.21
N ALA A 33 4.36 11.80 -4.97
CA ALA A 33 4.49 12.95 -4.09
C ALA A 33 5.83 13.64 -4.37
N ARG A 34 5.79 14.90 -4.81
CA ARG A 34 6.99 15.74 -4.97
C ARG A 34 6.83 16.99 -4.13
N ASN A 35 7.72 17.14 -3.15
CA ASN A 35 7.80 18.33 -2.29
C ASN A 35 6.48 18.64 -1.55
N GLY A 36 5.82 17.60 -1.01
CA GLY A 36 4.55 17.73 -0.30
C GLY A 36 3.32 17.93 -1.19
N ASN A 37 3.49 17.97 -2.51
CA ASN A 37 2.39 18.03 -3.46
C ASN A 37 2.20 16.69 -4.17
N ILE A 38 0.94 16.34 -4.45
CA ILE A 38 0.58 15.14 -5.22
C ILE A 38 0.62 15.53 -6.69
N VAL A 39 1.59 15.00 -7.44
CA VAL A 39 1.69 15.22 -8.88
C VAL A 39 1.03 14.05 -9.59
N ILE A 40 0.05 14.37 -10.43
CA ILE A 40 -0.66 13.41 -11.27
C ILE A 40 -0.12 13.54 -12.69
N ASP A 41 0.70 12.58 -13.10
CA ASP A 41 1.19 12.48 -14.47
C ASP A 41 0.17 11.72 -15.34
N LEU A 42 -0.63 12.50 -16.08
CA LEU A 42 -1.67 12.00 -16.98
C LEU A 42 -1.13 11.05 -18.06
N HIS A 43 0.14 11.17 -18.46
CA HIS A 43 0.73 10.32 -19.48
C HIS A 43 0.93 8.87 -19.01
N ASN A 44 1.09 8.68 -17.70
CA ASN A 44 1.30 7.37 -17.07
C ASN A 44 0.07 6.82 -16.34
N LEU A 45 -1.09 7.49 -16.45
CA LEU A 45 -2.33 7.03 -15.80
C LEU A 45 -2.84 5.71 -16.38
N ASN A 46 -2.69 5.47 -17.69
CA ASN A 46 -3.13 4.20 -18.28
C ASN A 46 -2.37 3.00 -17.68
N GLY A 47 -1.05 3.13 -17.51
CA GLY A 47 -0.23 2.10 -16.85
C GLY A 47 -0.58 1.92 -15.37
N LEU A 48 -1.03 2.99 -14.70
CA LEU A 48 -1.55 2.91 -13.33
C LEU A 48 -2.88 2.15 -13.27
N PHE A 49 -3.84 2.51 -14.12
CA PHE A 49 -5.15 1.86 -14.15
C PHE A 49 -5.02 0.38 -14.48
N ASP A 50 -4.20 0.02 -15.48
CA ASP A 50 -3.90 -1.38 -15.81
C ASP A 50 -3.23 -2.12 -14.65
N CYS A 51 -2.34 -1.46 -13.92
CA CYS A 51 -1.67 -2.06 -12.76
C CYS A 51 -2.66 -2.31 -11.61
N VAL A 52 -3.51 -1.32 -11.30
CA VAL A 52 -4.55 -1.43 -10.28
C VAL A 52 -5.56 -2.50 -10.66
N GLU A 53 -5.97 -2.57 -11.93
CA GLU A 53 -6.88 -3.59 -12.44
C GLU A 53 -6.30 -4.99 -12.26
N ARG A 54 -5.04 -5.21 -12.66
CA ARG A 54 -4.34 -6.49 -12.45
C ARG A 54 -4.21 -6.85 -10.98
N GLN A 55 -3.97 -5.88 -10.11
CA GLN A 55 -3.90 -6.13 -8.68
C GLN A 55 -5.27 -6.46 -8.08
N HIS A 56 -6.34 -5.85 -8.59
CA HIS A 56 -7.71 -6.13 -8.19
C HIS A 56 -8.13 -7.53 -8.65
N GLN A 57 -7.79 -7.93 -9.88
CA GLN A 57 -8.03 -9.28 -10.40
C GLN A 57 -7.24 -10.36 -9.66
N ARG A 58 -6.02 -10.08 -9.19
CA ARG A 58 -5.21 -11.04 -8.40
C ARG A 58 -5.67 -11.21 -6.94
N ARG A 59 -6.64 -10.41 -6.49
CA ARG A 59 -7.21 -10.49 -5.12
C ARG A 59 -8.64 -11.06 -5.10
N GLY A 60 -9.21 -11.43 -6.26
CA GLY A 60 -10.46 -12.20 -6.38
C GLY A 60 -10.18 -13.69 -6.48
#